data_AF-Q9JIW7-F1
#
_entry.id   AF-Q9JIW7-F1
#
_cell.length_a   1.000
_cell.length_b   1.000
_cell.length_c   1.000
_cell.angle_alpha   90.00
_cell.angle_beta   90.00
_cell.angle_gamma   90.00
#
_symmetry.space_group_name_H-M   'P 1'
#
loop_
_entity.id
_entity.type
_entity.pdbx_description
1 polymer ?
#
loop_
_entity_poly.entity_id
_entity_poly.type
_entity_poly.pdbx_seq_one_letter_code
_entity_poly.pdbx_strand_id
1 'polypeptide(L)'
;NLTELNLSSNALESLSWKTVQGLSLQDLTLSGNPLHCSCALLWLQRWEQEDLCGVYTQKLQGSGSGDQFLPLGHNNSCGVPSVKIQMPNDSVEVGDDVFL
;
A
#
# COMPACT_ATOMS: atom_id res chain seq x y z
N ASN A 1 -10.80 4.58 18.81
CA ASN A 1 -10.28 3.69 17.76
C ASN A 1 -10.77 4.26 16.44
N LEU A 2 -9.88 4.51 15.48
CA LEU A 2 -10.28 5.08 14.18
C LEU A 2 -10.68 3.94 13.24
N THR A 3 -11.92 3.94 12.77
CA THR A 3 -12.49 2.89 11.91
C THR A 3 -12.85 3.38 10.51
N GLU A 4 -13.11 4.67 10.36
CA GLU A 4 -13.49 5.28 9.08
C GLU A 4 -12.56 6.46 8.80
N LEU A 5 -11.99 6.50 7.59
CA LEU A 5 -11.11 7.56 7.15
C LEU A 5 -11.56 8.05 5.77
N ASN A 6 -12.13 9.25 5.72
CA ASN A 6 -12.53 9.90 4.48
C ASN A 6 -11.52 10.98 4.07
N LEU A 7 -10.85 10.74 2.96
CA LEU A 7 -9.90 11.65 2.32
C LEU A 7 -10.34 12.01 0.88
N SER A 8 -11.61 11.81 0.55
CA SER A 8 -12.17 12.11 -0.77
C SER A 8 -12.06 13.59 -1.14
N SER A 9 -12.05 13.88 -2.45
CA SER A 9 -12.06 15.25 -3.01
C SER A 9 -10.92 16.13 -2.51
N ASN A 10 -9.72 15.56 -2.37
CA ASN A 10 -8.49 16.28 -2.04
C ASN A 10 -7.54 16.31 -3.25
N ALA A 11 -6.35 16.86 -3.04
CA ALA A 11 -5.28 16.90 -4.04
C ALA A 11 -4.21 15.81 -3.77
N LEU A 12 -4.60 14.63 -3.30
CA LEU A 12 -3.65 13.55 -3.04
C LEU A 12 -3.19 12.92 -4.35
N GLU A 13 -1.90 13.03 -4.65
CA GLU A 13 -1.27 12.30 -5.75
C GLU A 13 -0.80 10.90 -5.33
N SER A 14 -0.58 10.69 -4.03
CA SER A 14 -0.15 9.40 -3.48
C SER A 14 -0.52 9.26 -2.01
N LEU A 15 -0.61 8.03 -1.52
CA LEU A 15 -0.83 7.70 -0.12
C LEU A 15 0.04 6.51 0.29
N SER A 16 0.86 6.69 1.32
CA SER A 16 1.68 5.60 1.86
C SER A 16 0.83 4.65 2.72
N TRP A 17 1.01 3.35 2.54
CA TRP A 17 0.39 2.31 3.38
C TRP A 17 0.72 2.48 4.88
N LYS A 18 1.87 3.08 5.20
CA LYS A 18 2.27 3.38 6.59
C LYS A 18 1.28 4.31 7.30
N THR A 19 0.56 5.16 6.55
CA THR A 19 -0.45 6.08 7.09
C THR A 19 -1.61 5.33 7.76
N VAL A 20 -1.95 4.15 7.22
CA VAL A 20 -3.05 3.32 7.72
C VAL A 20 -2.55 2.09 8.49
N GLN A 21 -1.23 1.94 8.62
CA GLN A 21 -0.62 0.82 9.34
C GLN A 21 -1.00 0.86 10.82
N GLY A 22 -1.49 -0.27 11.32
CA GLY A 22 -1.91 -0.41 12.73
C GLY A 22 -3.29 0.16 13.03
N LEU A 23 -3.97 0.75 12.05
CA LEU A 23 -5.38 1.13 12.19
C LEU A 23 -6.28 -0.05 11.85
N SER A 24 -7.35 -0.23 12.63
CA SER A 24 -8.42 -1.18 12.33
C SER A 24 -9.51 -0.52 11.47
N LEU A 25 -9.10 0.02 10.31
CA LEU A 25 -10.02 0.67 9.39
C LEU A 25 -11.00 -0.35 8.78
N GLN A 26 -12.26 0.03 8.74
CA GLN A 26 -13.35 -0.65 8.02
C GLN A 26 -13.63 0.05 6.70
N ASP A 27 -13.46 1.38 6.65
CA ASP A 27 -13.70 2.18 5.43
C ASP A 27 -12.59 3.21 5.21
N LEU A 28 -12.08 3.23 3.97
CA LEU A 28 -11.14 4.23 3.49
C LEU A 28 -11.67 4.84 2.18
N THR A 29 -12.06 6.11 2.20
CA THR A 29 -12.57 6.81 1.00
C THR A 29 -11.51 7.74 0.40
N LEU A 30 -11.18 7.54 -0.88
CA LEU A 30 -10.14 8.25 -1.64
C LEU A 30 -10.65 8.81 -2.98
N SER A 31 -11.92 8.61 -3.34
CA SER A 31 -12.50 9.10 -4.59
C SER A 31 -12.30 10.61 -4.79
N GLY A 32 -12.11 11.04 -6.05
CA GLY A 32 -11.92 12.45 -6.39
C GLY A 32 -10.51 13.00 -6.12
N ASN A 33 -9.51 12.14 -5.88
CA ASN A 33 -8.10 12.52 -5.79
C ASN A 33 -7.35 12.25 -7.10
N PRO A 34 -6.39 13.11 -7.51
CA PRO A 34 -5.57 12.94 -8.70
C PRO A 34 -4.41 11.95 -8.48
N LEU A 35 -4.74 10.69 -8.13
CA LEU A 35 -3.73 9.68 -7.81
C LEU A 35 -2.79 9.42 -8.99
N HIS A 36 -1.47 9.44 -8.77
CA HIS A 36 -0.48 9.14 -9.81
C HIS A 36 -0.06 7.67 -9.76
N CYS A 37 -0.33 6.94 -10.86
CA CYS A 37 -0.07 5.51 -10.96
C CYS A 37 1.42 5.21 -10.81
N SER A 38 1.80 4.65 -9.65
CA SER A 38 3.19 4.32 -9.32
C SER A 38 3.26 3.12 -8.36
N CYS A 39 4.45 2.54 -8.20
CA CYS A 39 4.68 1.43 -7.27
C CYS A 39 4.30 1.76 -5.82
N ALA A 40 4.27 3.04 -5.46
CA ALA A 40 3.86 3.50 -4.13
C ALA A 40 2.38 3.19 -3.83
N LEU A 41 1.54 3.08 -4.86
CA LEU A 41 0.11 2.76 -4.75
C LEU A 41 -0.20 1.28 -4.95
N LEU A 42 0.81 0.41 -5.09
CA LEU A 42 0.60 -1.04 -5.30
C LEU A 42 -0.22 -1.68 -4.18
N TRP A 43 -0.08 -1.20 -2.93
CA TRP A 43 -0.87 -1.71 -1.81
C TRP A 43 -2.36 -1.39 -1.97
N LEU A 44 -2.69 -0.19 -2.47
CA LEU A 44 -4.07 0.26 -2.67
C LEU A 44 -4.73 -0.51 -3.81
N GLN A 45 -3.96 -0.77 -4.87
CA GLN A 45 -4.40 -1.66 -5.94
C GLN A 45 -4.76 -3.06 -5.42
N ARG A 46 -3.98 -3.62 -4.49
CA ARG A 46 -4.31 -4.94 -3.91
C ARG A 46 -5.53 -4.90 -3.05
N TRP A 47 -5.71 -3.84 -2.26
CA TRP A 47 -6.93 -3.66 -1.48
C TRP A 47 -8.16 -3.55 -2.38
N GLU A 48 -8.03 -2.94 -3.56
CA GLU A 48 -9.07 -2.92 -4.58
C GLU A 48 -9.38 -4.33 -5.12
N GLN A 49 -8.37 -5.19 -5.31
CA GLN A 49 -8.51 -6.57 -5.81
C GLN A 49 -9.01 -7.57 -4.76
N GLU A 50 -8.69 -7.33 -3.49
CA GLU A 50 -9.02 -8.18 -2.34
C GLU A 50 -10.30 -7.74 -1.62
N ASP A 51 -11.05 -6.78 -2.18
CA ASP A 51 -12.27 -6.20 -1.61
C ASP A 51 -12.10 -5.67 -0.17
N LEU A 52 -10.96 -5.02 0.11
CA LEU A 52 -10.62 -4.53 1.44
C LEU A 52 -11.07 -3.07 1.66
N CYS A 53 -11.54 -2.80 2.88
CA CYS A 53 -11.79 -1.46 3.43
C CYS A 53 -12.65 -0.54 2.54
N GLY A 54 -13.61 -1.09 1.80
CA GLY A 54 -14.48 -0.33 0.89
C GLY A 54 -13.79 0.27 -0.35
N VAL A 55 -12.49 -0.03 -0.57
CA VAL A 55 -11.69 0.53 -1.68
C VAL A 55 -12.24 0.09 -3.04
N TYR A 56 -12.60 -1.19 -3.19
CA TYR A 56 -13.10 -1.76 -4.44
C TYR A 56 -14.33 -1.04 -5.01
N THR A 57 -15.20 -0.50 -4.15
CA THR A 57 -16.44 0.18 -4.59
C THR A 57 -16.19 1.52 -5.26
N GLN A 58 -15.02 2.11 -5.06
CA GLN A 58 -14.70 3.47 -5.49
C GLN A 58 -14.19 3.55 -6.92
N LYS A 59 -13.78 2.42 -7.51
CA LYS A 59 -13.24 2.33 -8.88
C LYS A 59 -12.15 3.37 -9.11
N LEU A 60 -11.11 3.32 -8.29
CA LEU A 60 -10.10 4.36 -8.26
C LEU A 60 -9.37 4.41 -9.61
N GLN A 61 -9.16 5.62 -10.10
CA GLN A 61 -8.42 5.88 -11.32
C GLN A 61 -7.17 6.65 -10.97
N GLY A 62 -6.09 6.38 -11.68
CA GLY A 62 -4.88 7.18 -11.60
C GLY A 62 -4.46 7.73 -12.94
N SER A 63 -3.75 8.85 -12.89
CA SER A 63 -3.13 9.44 -14.07
C SER A 63 -1.96 8.54 -14.52
N GLY A 64 -2.06 7.99 -15.73
CA GLY A 64 -1.00 7.27 -16.42
C GLY A 64 -0.22 8.17 -17.38
N SER A 65 0.64 7.58 -18.20
CA SER A 65 1.41 8.30 -19.22
C SER A 65 0.49 8.98 -20.25
N GLY A 66 0.53 10.31 -20.33
CA GLY A 66 -0.18 11.10 -21.34
C GLY A 66 -1.68 11.32 -21.06
N ASP A 67 -2.01 11.93 -19.92
CA ASP A 67 -3.36 12.37 -19.50
C ASP A 67 -4.46 11.30 -19.53
N GLN A 68 -4.08 10.02 -19.58
CA GLN A 68 -5.02 8.90 -19.55
C GLN A 68 -5.35 8.53 -18.11
N PHE A 69 -6.66 8.48 -17.80
CA PHE A 69 -7.16 7.89 -16.56
C PHE A 69 -7.26 6.38 -16.74
N LEU A 70 -6.41 5.64 -16.05
CA LEU A 70 -6.41 4.19 -16.04
C LEU A 70 -6.92 3.71 -14.69
N PRO A 71 -7.58 2.54 -14.61
CA PRO A 71 -7.73 1.83 -13.35
C PRO A 71 -6.36 1.74 -12.66
N LEU A 72 -6.30 1.54 -11.34
CA LEU A 72 -5.04 1.23 -10.65
C LEU A 72 -4.47 -0.08 -11.26
N GLY A 73 -3.68 0.08 -12.33
CA GLY A 73 -3.34 -0.98 -13.25
C GLY A 73 -2.24 -1.87 -12.69
N HIS A 74 -2.20 -3.14 -13.13
CA HIS A 74 -1.13 -4.06 -12.74
C HIS A 74 0.16 -3.62 -13.43
N ASN A 75 0.97 -2.85 -12.71
CA ASN A 75 2.32 -2.57 -13.15
C ASN A 75 3.20 -3.77 -12.78
N ASN A 76 3.46 -4.65 -13.74
CA ASN A 76 4.28 -5.85 -13.57
C ASN A 76 5.75 -5.55 -13.18
N SER A 77 6.14 -4.27 -13.12
CA SER A 77 7.50 -3.86 -12.70
C SER A 77 7.68 -3.81 -11.18
N CYS A 78 6.63 -3.99 -10.37
CA CYS A 78 6.72 -3.92 -8.91
C CYS A 78 5.96 -5.06 -8.21
N GLY A 79 6.49 -5.51 -7.07
CA GLY A 79 5.97 -6.64 -6.31
C GLY A 79 6.18 -6.48 -4.80
N VAL A 80 5.76 -7.48 -4.01
CA VAL A 80 6.13 -7.49 -2.57
C VAL A 80 7.63 -7.68 -2.46
N PRO A 81 8.32 -6.90 -1.64
CA PRO A 81 9.70 -7.20 -1.32
C PRO A 81 9.79 -8.54 -0.58
N SER A 82 10.54 -9.48 -1.13
CA SER A 82 10.88 -10.74 -0.45
C SER A 82 12.12 -10.52 0.41
N VAL A 83 11.98 -10.72 1.72
CA VAL A 83 13.10 -10.64 2.67
C VAL A 83 13.51 -12.06 3.04
N LYS A 84 14.81 -12.35 2.97
CA LYS A 84 15.40 -13.60 3.45
C LYS A 84 16.35 -13.25 4.59
N ILE A 85 16.07 -13.78 5.77
CA ILE A 85 16.94 -13.66 6.93
C ILE A 85 17.88 -14.87 6.90
N GLN A 86 19.18 -14.61 6.96
CA GLN A 86 20.17 -15.67 7.01
C GLN A 86 20.62 -15.79 8.46
N MET A 87 20.04 -16.73 9.19
CA MET A 87 20.47 -17.02 10.56
C MET A 87 21.77 -17.84 10.51
N PRO A 88 22.82 -17.44 11.25
CA PRO A 88 23.96 -18.31 11.50
C PRO A 88 23.47 -19.58 12.21
N ASN A 89 23.95 -20.74 11.79
CA ASN A 89 23.60 -22.03 12.41
C ASN A 89 24.43 -22.35 13.67
N ASP A 90 25.17 -21.37 14.18
CA ASP A 90 26.06 -21.57 15.32
C ASP A 90 25.33 -21.32 16.65
N SER A 91 25.66 -22.13 17.66
CA SER A 91 25.26 -21.88 19.04
C SER A 91 26.00 -20.66 19.57
N VAL A 92 25.28 -19.77 20.24
CA VAL A 92 25.81 -18.53 20.81
C VAL A 92 25.89 -18.67 22.34
N GLU A 93 26.94 -18.15 22.96
CA GLU A 93 27.13 -18.16 24.41
C GLU A 93 26.58 -16.87 25.09
N VAL A 94 26.46 -16.91 26.41
CA VAL A 94 25.97 -15.77 27.19
C VAL A 94 27.00 -14.63 27.14
N GLY A 95 26.60 -13.50 26.56
CA GLY A 95 27.45 -12.31 26.45
C GLY A 95 28.01 -12.07 25.05
N ASP A 96 27.76 -12.98 24.11
CA ASP A 96 28.15 -12.82 22.72
C ASP A 96 27.28 -11.78 21.99
N ASP A 97 27.91 -11.04 21.08
CA ASP A 97 27.22 -10.18 20.13
C ASP A 97 26.74 -11.01 18.92
N VAL A 98 25.47 -10.84 18.55
CA VAL A 98 24.88 -11.48 17.37
C VAL A 98 24.49 -10.43 16.35
N PHE A 99 24.98 -10.62 15.11
CA PHE A 99 24.65 -9.79 13.97
C PHE A 99 23.73 -10.57 13.02
N LEU A 100 22.64 -9.92 12.59
CA LEU A 100 21.61 -10.45 11.69
C LEU A 100 21.61 -9.72 10.35
#